data_AF-A0A8T0KRL0-F1
#
_entry.id   AF-A0A8T0KRL0-F1
#
_cell.length_a   1.000
_cell.length_b   1.000
_cell.length_c   1.000
_cell.angle_alpha   90.00
_cell.angle_beta   90.00
_cell.angle_gamma   90.00
#
_symmetry.space_group_name_H-M   'P 1'
#
loop_
_entity.id
_entity.type
_entity.pdbx_description
1 polymer ?
#
loop_
_entity_poly.entity_id
_entity_poly.type
_entity_poly.pdbx_seq_one_letter_code
_entity_poly.pdbx_strand_id
1 'polypeptide(L)'
;MKSIKTVGHAIFVIFILCLSARCCGQEDLDIAPMEKAEQEALYSTIQGFVGNSWNGSDLYPDPCGWTPIQGVSCDLFNGFWYVTVLNIGPVHDNSLSCAQDLEFRPELFSLKHLKSLSFFNCFQSKNSFPATIPARNWEKLASSLETLEFRSNPGLIGNIPSGFGVLKNLRSLVLLENGVTGEIPSSIGNLVKLKKLVLAENYLNGRIPDVFDGMNELLIFDLSSNSLSGSLPSTLGSLTSALKLDVSHNDLEGTLLKEFANLKNLTLMDLRNNKLSGGLTLSLQEMQSLEELVMSNNPLGGDMRALEWENMKNLEILELSNMGLTGEIPESISELKRLRFLGLSNNKLTGNLSPKLETLPCLNALYLSGNNITGEINFSKEFLEKMGRRFGAWRNPNLCYQVGVISTNHVPYGAGLAVAALIRFNKDVFVGQVMMGPTVRALVSMGYVHSVEVLCSLIRSIRSPLVDEIESNGEIPRVIVLLNSRDLQLQVLALECVLEIGYFGRKEAVEAMVKEGLVEKLVELQRSENGGDLIEIGKERVCGVLERRPFASCVAKFAVQLEVGEGLRQREKRAVKPEILVRVREASLFDAEVPPLLLKFCGVLRHRLFSANKTENIKTSTLQ
;
A
#
# COMPACT_ATOMS: atom_id res chain seq x y z
N MET A 1 -78.86 62.24 26.82
CA MET A 1 -78.46 61.04 26.05
C MET A 1 -78.27 61.36 24.56
N LYS A 2 -77.25 62.17 24.20
CA LYS A 2 -76.93 62.52 22.80
C LYS A 2 -75.40 62.62 22.59
N SER A 3 -74.66 61.64 23.09
CA SER A 3 -73.19 61.57 22.91
C SER A 3 -72.67 60.14 22.68
N ILE A 4 -73.48 59.28 22.03
CA ILE A 4 -73.10 57.89 21.66
C ILE A 4 -73.62 57.54 20.25
N LYS A 5 -73.83 58.53 19.35
CA LYS A 5 -74.22 58.26 17.95
C LYS A 5 -73.17 58.65 16.90
N THR A 6 -72.10 59.33 17.30
CA THR A 6 -71.06 59.84 16.39
C THR A 6 -69.80 58.96 16.30
N VAL A 7 -69.62 58.01 17.23
CA VAL A 7 -68.44 57.11 17.21
C VAL A 7 -68.66 55.89 16.30
N GLY A 8 -69.90 55.40 16.18
CA GLY A 8 -70.22 54.26 15.30
C GLY A 8 -70.12 54.58 13.80
N HIS A 9 -70.45 55.81 13.39
CA HIS A 9 -70.35 56.22 11.97
C HIS A 9 -68.91 56.51 11.54
N ALA A 10 -68.05 57.00 12.45
CA ALA A 10 -66.64 57.19 12.15
C ALA A 10 -65.89 55.86 11.99
N ILE A 11 -66.19 54.86 12.83
CA ILE A 11 -65.56 53.52 12.75
C ILE A 11 -66.04 52.76 11.51
N PHE A 12 -67.32 52.85 11.14
CA PHE A 12 -67.85 52.17 9.95
C PHE A 12 -67.36 52.79 8.63
N VAL A 13 -67.15 54.12 8.58
CA VAL A 13 -66.58 54.80 7.40
C VAL A 13 -65.07 54.55 7.28
N ILE A 14 -64.34 54.43 8.39
CA ILE A 14 -62.91 54.02 8.37
C ILE A 14 -62.79 52.55 7.92
N PHE A 15 -63.71 51.65 8.32
CA PHE A 15 -63.67 50.25 7.90
C PHE A 15 -63.97 50.07 6.40
N ILE A 16 -64.86 50.88 5.82
CA ILE A 16 -65.14 50.88 4.37
C ILE A 16 -64.04 51.60 3.56
N LEU A 17 -63.38 52.64 4.12
CA LEU A 17 -62.19 53.25 3.51
C LEU A 17 -60.95 52.34 3.60
N CYS A 18 -60.87 51.43 4.58
CA CYS A 18 -59.84 50.37 4.62
C CYS A 18 -60.13 49.20 3.67
N LEU A 19 -61.39 48.97 3.27
CA LEU A 19 -61.76 47.95 2.27
C LEU A 19 -61.79 48.50 0.82
N SER A 20 -61.73 49.82 0.65
CA SER A 20 -61.64 50.50 -0.65
C SER A 20 -60.35 51.31 -0.82
N ALA A 21 -59.45 51.27 0.17
CA ALA A 21 -58.04 51.36 -0.12
C ALA A 21 -57.75 50.25 -1.11
N ARG A 22 -57.71 50.62 -2.39
CA ARG A 22 -56.80 49.98 -3.32
C ARG A 22 -55.56 49.75 -2.49
N CYS A 23 -55.22 48.49 -2.23
CA CYS A 23 -53.83 48.14 -2.35
C CYS A 23 -53.48 48.76 -3.71
N CYS A 24 -52.81 49.92 -3.70
CA CYS A 24 -51.79 50.15 -4.69
C CYS A 24 -51.02 48.86 -4.61
N GLY A 25 -51.29 47.96 -5.55
CA GLY A 25 -50.38 46.89 -5.86
C GLY A 25 -49.05 47.59 -5.83
N GLN A 26 -48.24 47.20 -4.87
CA GLN A 26 -46.81 47.38 -4.96
C GLN A 26 -46.51 47.07 -6.41
N GLU A 27 -46.09 48.09 -7.17
CA GLU A 27 -45.78 47.98 -8.60
C GLU A 27 -45.29 46.58 -8.82
N ASP A 28 -46.01 45.81 -9.65
CA ASP A 28 -45.63 44.44 -9.99
C ASP A 28 -44.12 44.47 -10.03
N LEU A 29 -43.47 43.81 -9.05
CA LEU A 29 -42.04 43.60 -9.15
C LEU A 29 -41.92 43.05 -10.55
N ASP A 30 -41.31 43.80 -11.46
CA ASP A 30 -41.13 43.40 -12.85
C ASP A 30 -40.22 42.17 -12.77
N ILE A 31 -40.82 41.02 -12.45
CA ILE A 31 -40.16 39.74 -12.39
C ILE A 31 -39.91 39.48 -13.86
N ALA A 32 -38.68 39.76 -14.25
CA ALA A 32 -38.20 39.52 -15.59
C ALA A 32 -38.69 38.15 -16.05
N PRO A 33 -39.37 38.04 -17.19
CA PRO A 33 -39.86 36.75 -17.64
C PRO A 33 -38.70 35.92 -18.22
N MET A 34 -38.87 34.60 -18.23
CA MET A 34 -38.02 33.72 -19.03
C MET A 34 -38.48 33.74 -20.50
N GLU A 35 -37.54 33.70 -21.45
CA GLU A 35 -37.90 33.54 -22.85
C GLU A 35 -38.54 32.16 -23.07
N LYS A 36 -39.74 32.11 -23.64
CA LYS A 36 -40.50 30.85 -23.79
C LYS A 36 -39.72 29.76 -24.53
N ALA A 37 -38.95 30.13 -25.56
CA ALA A 37 -38.12 29.19 -26.31
C ALA A 37 -36.97 28.61 -25.46
N GLU A 38 -36.38 29.40 -24.57
CA GLU A 38 -35.35 28.93 -23.62
C GLU A 38 -35.97 27.96 -22.60
N GLN A 39 -37.17 28.28 -22.12
CA GLN A 39 -37.92 27.43 -21.19
C GLN A 39 -38.28 26.07 -21.82
N GLU A 40 -38.83 26.09 -23.04
CA GLU A 40 -39.15 24.87 -23.80
C GLU A 40 -37.87 24.04 -24.08
N ALA A 41 -36.76 24.70 -24.39
CA ALA A 41 -35.47 24.05 -24.59
C ALA A 41 -34.92 23.40 -23.31
N LEU A 42 -35.03 24.08 -22.17
CA LEU A 42 -34.65 23.54 -20.85
C LEU A 42 -35.46 22.27 -20.55
N TYR A 43 -36.77 22.30 -20.73
CA TYR A 43 -37.62 21.14 -20.45
C TYR A 43 -37.31 19.96 -21.36
N SER A 44 -37.17 20.18 -22.68
CA SER A 44 -36.79 19.10 -23.59
C SER A 44 -35.44 18.51 -23.18
N THR A 45 -34.47 19.36 -22.83
CA THR A 45 -33.15 18.92 -22.38
C THR A 45 -33.25 18.05 -21.12
N ILE A 46 -33.97 18.49 -20.08
CA ILE A 46 -34.14 17.71 -18.85
C ILE A 46 -34.84 16.37 -19.14
N GLN A 47 -35.90 16.36 -19.96
CA GLN A 47 -36.61 15.13 -20.33
C GLN A 47 -35.70 14.13 -21.06
N GLY A 48 -34.71 14.60 -21.82
CA GLY A 48 -33.69 13.75 -22.44
C GLY A 48 -32.89 12.94 -21.43
N PHE A 49 -32.75 13.41 -20.19
CA PHE A 49 -31.93 12.73 -19.18
C PHE A 49 -32.71 12.24 -17.96
N VAL A 50 -33.88 12.79 -17.66
CA VAL A 50 -34.72 12.41 -16.51
C VAL A 50 -35.92 11.55 -16.96
N GLY A 51 -36.14 11.45 -18.28
CA GLY A 51 -37.19 10.65 -18.89
C GLY A 51 -38.43 11.46 -19.27
N ASN A 52 -39.18 10.96 -20.24
CA ASN A 52 -40.38 11.62 -20.79
C ASN A 52 -41.54 11.77 -19.79
N SER A 53 -41.56 10.96 -18.73
CA SER A 53 -42.55 11.07 -17.65
C SER A 53 -42.32 12.28 -16.75
N TRP A 54 -41.16 12.95 -16.87
CA TRP A 54 -40.90 14.20 -16.17
C TRP A 54 -41.74 15.33 -16.79
N ASN A 55 -42.78 15.74 -16.07
CA ASN A 55 -43.66 16.85 -16.43
C ASN A 55 -43.18 18.15 -15.77
N GLY A 56 -42.17 18.76 -16.39
CA GLY A 56 -41.55 19.99 -15.88
C GLY A 56 -42.44 21.21 -15.94
N SER A 57 -43.30 21.33 -16.96
CA SER A 57 -44.10 22.54 -17.20
C SER A 57 -45.16 22.77 -16.14
N ASP A 58 -45.74 21.70 -15.57
CA ASP A 58 -46.77 21.82 -14.54
C ASP A 58 -46.18 22.03 -13.14
N LEU A 59 -44.99 21.47 -12.88
CA LEU A 59 -44.31 21.53 -11.59
C LEU A 59 -43.44 22.79 -11.43
N TYR A 60 -42.89 23.30 -12.54
CA TYR A 60 -41.95 24.41 -12.55
C TYR A 60 -42.32 25.44 -13.61
N PRO A 61 -43.49 26.10 -13.53
CA PRO A 61 -43.92 27.08 -14.55
C PRO A 61 -42.97 28.28 -14.71
N ASP A 62 -42.10 28.54 -13.73
CA ASP A 62 -41.05 29.56 -13.75
C ASP A 62 -39.74 29.02 -13.15
N PRO A 63 -38.91 28.30 -13.93
CA PRO A 63 -37.74 27.57 -13.43
C PRO A 63 -36.58 28.49 -13.02
N CYS A 64 -36.62 29.76 -13.44
CA CYS A 64 -35.61 30.77 -13.12
C CYS A 64 -36.09 31.81 -12.10
N GLY A 65 -37.38 31.83 -11.76
CA GLY A 65 -37.95 32.68 -10.72
C GLY A 65 -38.41 31.89 -9.51
N TRP A 66 -39.72 31.81 -9.27
CA TRP A 66 -40.28 31.33 -8.00
C TRP A 66 -40.41 29.82 -7.88
N THR A 67 -40.19 29.05 -8.95
CA THR A 67 -40.15 27.57 -8.93
C THR A 67 -38.79 27.04 -9.41
N PRO A 68 -37.70 27.24 -8.65
CA PRO A 68 -36.37 26.83 -9.09
C PRO A 68 -36.24 25.31 -9.21
N ILE A 69 -35.52 24.85 -10.23
CA ILE A 69 -35.17 23.45 -10.42
C ILE A 69 -33.77 23.22 -9.83
N GLN A 70 -33.63 22.24 -8.94
CA GLN A 70 -32.34 21.88 -8.38
C GLN A 70 -31.37 21.45 -9.49
N GLY A 71 -30.20 22.10 -9.55
CA GLY A 71 -29.22 21.88 -10.61
C GLY A 71 -29.35 22.82 -11.81
N VAL A 72 -30.39 23.64 -11.88
CA VAL A 72 -30.54 24.72 -12.85
C VAL A 72 -30.22 26.05 -12.17
N SER A 73 -29.46 26.91 -12.82
CA SER A 73 -29.29 28.31 -12.41
C SER A 73 -29.44 29.24 -13.59
N CYS A 74 -29.93 30.44 -13.32
CA CYS A 74 -30.25 31.41 -14.36
C CYS A 74 -29.67 32.79 -14.03
N ASP A 75 -29.30 33.54 -15.07
CA ASP A 75 -28.88 34.93 -14.98
C ASP A 75 -29.76 35.81 -15.88
N LEU A 76 -29.83 37.10 -15.54
CA LEU A 76 -30.61 38.08 -16.28
C LEU A 76 -29.80 38.66 -17.46
N PHE A 77 -30.35 38.57 -18.67
CA PHE A 77 -29.80 39.21 -19.87
C PHE A 77 -30.90 39.99 -20.58
N ASN A 78 -30.67 41.29 -20.82
CA ASN A 78 -31.60 42.17 -21.52
C ASN A 78 -33.04 42.14 -20.96
N GLY A 79 -33.19 41.97 -19.65
CA GLY A 79 -34.50 41.91 -18.99
C GLY A 79 -35.20 40.56 -19.05
N PHE A 80 -34.53 39.48 -19.51
CA PHE A 80 -35.05 38.11 -19.50
C PHE A 80 -34.13 37.16 -18.73
N TRP A 81 -34.71 36.17 -18.05
CA TRP A 81 -33.94 35.08 -17.45
C TRP A 81 -33.51 34.06 -18.49
N TYR A 82 -32.25 33.63 -18.40
CA TYR A 82 -31.69 32.56 -19.23
C TYR A 82 -30.95 31.55 -18.37
N VAL A 83 -30.94 30.30 -18.81
CA VAL A 83 -30.23 29.22 -18.12
C VAL A 83 -28.74 29.42 -18.32
N THR A 84 -27.99 29.48 -17.23
CA THR A 84 -26.52 29.62 -17.24
C THR A 84 -25.80 28.42 -16.64
N VAL A 85 -26.47 27.63 -15.80
CA VAL A 85 -25.93 26.39 -15.25
C VAL A 85 -26.96 25.28 -15.41
N LEU A 86 -26.52 24.12 -15.89
CA LEU A 86 -27.30 22.90 -15.94
C LEU A 86 -26.46 21.73 -15.42
N ASN A 87 -26.86 21.19 -14.27
CA ASN A 87 -26.24 20.04 -13.63
C ASN A 87 -27.26 18.91 -13.55
N ILE A 88 -26.92 17.76 -14.13
CA ILE A 88 -27.78 16.57 -14.20
C ILE A 88 -27.08 15.41 -13.50
N GLY A 89 -27.84 14.67 -12.68
CA GLY A 89 -27.36 13.56 -11.89
C GLY A 89 -27.35 13.80 -10.38
N PRO A 90 -27.21 12.74 -9.57
CA PRO A 90 -27.43 12.76 -8.14
C PRO A 90 -26.26 13.41 -7.39
N VAL A 91 -26.17 14.75 -7.45
CA VAL A 91 -25.14 15.54 -6.74
C VAL A 91 -25.61 15.93 -5.34
N HIS A 92 -26.90 16.20 -5.18
CA HIS A 92 -27.55 16.61 -3.93
C HIS A 92 -28.89 15.88 -3.74
N ASP A 93 -29.42 15.91 -2.52
CA ASP A 93 -30.79 15.46 -2.24
C ASP A 93 -31.76 16.30 -3.11
N ASN A 94 -32.56 15.65 -3.95
CA ASN A 94 -33.45 16.23 -4.98
C ASN A 94 -32.81 16.73 -6.28
N SER A 95 -31.57 16.34 -6.58
CA SER A 95 -31.04 16.54 -7.94
C SER A 95 -31.88 15.82 -9.01
N LEU A 96 -31.76 16.29 -10.25
CA LEU A 96 -32.35 15.64 -11.42
C LEU A 96 -31.78 14.22 -11.59
N SER A 97 -32.54 13.22 -11.12
CA SER A 97 -32.19 11.80 -11.22
C SER A 97 -32.24 11.32 -12.66
N CYS A 98 -31.20 10.62 -13.10
CA CYS A 98 -31.10 10.20 -14.49
C CYS A 98 -31.99 8.96 -14.76
N ALA A 99 -32.65 8.95 -15.92
CA ALA A 99 -33.41 7.82 -16.43
C ALA A 99 -32.49 6.72 -17.03
N GLN A 100 -33.09 5.62 -17.48
CA GLN A 100 -32.34 4.54 -18.13
C GLN A 100 -32.09 4.81 -19.63
N ASP A 101 -33.03 5.48 -20.31
CA ASP A 101 -33.03 5.79 -21.74
C ASP A 101 -32.58 7.23 -22.01
N LEU A 102 -31.29 7.50 -21.73
CA LEU A 102 -30.72 8.84 -21.83
C LEU A 102 -30.43 9.25 -23.28
N GLU A 103 -30.79 10.49 -23.63
CA GLU A 103 -30.58 11.07 -24.95
C GLU A 103 -30.11 12.53 -24.87
N PHE A 104 -29.01 12.84 -25.58
CA PHE A 104 -28.60 14.23 -25.83
C PHE A 104 -29.52 14.87 -26.87
N ARG A 105 -30.62 15.46 -26.43
CA ARG A 105 -31.55 16.11 -27.34
C ARG A 105 -30.96 17.38 -27.97
N PRO A 106 -31.34 17.72 -29.23
CA PRO A 106 -30.82 18.90 -29.92
C PRO A 106 -31.11 20.23 -29.20
N GLU A 107 -32.18 20.29 -28.41
CA GLU A 107 -32.58 21.51 -27.69
C GLU A 107 -31.57 21.95 -26.63
N LEU A 108 -30.69 21.05 -26.15
CA LEU A 108 -29.57 21.41 -25.28
C LEU A 108 -28.73 22.54 -25.89
N PHE A 109 -28.52 22.49 -27.20
CA PHE A 109 -27.71 23.47 -27.93
C PHE A 109 -28.49 24.76 -28.26
N SER A 110 -29.75 24.86 -27.83
CA SER A 110 -30.57 26.07 -27.96
C SER A 110 -30.51 26.97 -26.71
N LEU A 111 -29.91 26.50 -25.61
CA LEU A 111 -29.70 27.27 -24.38
C LEU A 111 -28.63 28.35 -24.60
N LYS A 112 -29.05 29.57 -24.91
CA LYS A 112 -28.19 30.60 -25.52
C LYS A 112 -27.03 31.04 -24.61
N HIS A 113 -27.29 31.09 -23.30
CA HIS A 113 -26.37 31.66 -22.32
C HIS A 113 -25.77 30.62 -21.38
N LEU A 114 -25.83 29.33 -21.74
CA LEU A 114 -25.31 28.24 -20.91
C LEU A 114 -23.80 28.39 -20.70
N LYS A 115 -23.39 28.64 -19.45
CA LYS A 115 -21.98 28.78 -19.04
C LYS A 115 -21.40 27.49 -18.49
N SER A 116 -22.21 26.69 -17.80
CA SER A 116 -21.78 25.44 -17.17
C SER A 116 -22.74 24.29 -17.47
N LEU A 117 -22.20 23.20 -17.97
CA LEU A 117 -22.93 21.96 -18.23
C LEU A 117 -22.22 20.80 -17.54
N SER A 118 -22.93 20.09 -16.66
CA SER A 118 -22.37 18.95 -15.92
C SER A 118 -23.29 17.74 -15.88
N PHE A 119 -22.71 16.56 -16.07
CA PHE A 119 -23.37 15.27 -15.93
C PHE A 119 -22.60 14.39 -14.95
N PHE A 120 -23.26 13.96 -13.88
CA PHE A 120 -22.67 13.09 -12.86
C PHE A 120 -23.44 11.78 -12.76
N ASN A 121 -22.75 10.65 -12.92
CA ASN A 121 -23.31 9.32 -12.65
C ASN A 121 -24.67 9.02 -13.32
N CYS A 122 -24.89 9.54 -14.52
CA CYS A 122 -26.07 9.28 -15.34
C CYS A 122 -25.92 8.06 -16.22
N PHE A 123 -24.81 7.92 -16.94
CA PHE A 123 -24.61 6.81 -17.88
C PHE A 123 -23.91 5.66 -17.17
N GLN A 124 -24.67 4.81 -16.46
CA GLN A 124 -24.09 3.77 -15.58
C GLN A 124 -23.82 2.42 -16.28
N SER A 125 -24.62 2.02 -17.26
CA SER A 125 -24.49 0.69 -17.89
C SER A 125 -23.76 0.75 -19.24
N LYS A 126 -22.56 0.16 -19.29
CA LYS A 126 -21.77 -0.03 -20.53
C LYS A 126 -22.46 -0.94 -21.55
N ASN A 127 -23.25 -1.92 -21.09
CA ASN A 127 -23.76 -3.00 -21.92
C ASN A 127 -25.24 -2.87 -22.29
N SER A 128 -26.00 -2.06 -21.56
CA SER A 128 -27.46 -1.97 -21.76
C SER A 128 -27.83 -0.70 -22.54
N PHE A 129 -27.20 0.44 -22.24
CA PHE A 129 -27.53 1.74 -22.85
C PHE A 129 -26.27 2.62 -22.97
N PRO A 130 -25.32 2.26 -23.86
CA PRO A 130 -24.16 3.10 -24.09
C PRO A 130 -24.58 4.41 -24.76
N ALA A 131 -23.99 5.53 -24.31
CA ALA A 131 -24.19 6.84 -24.90
C ALA A 131 -22.86 7.39 -25.44
N THR A 132 -22.94 8.29 -26.41
CA THR A 132 -21.77 9.01 -26.92
C THR A 132 -21.99 10.51 -26.78
N ILE A 133 -20.90 11.25 -26.59
CA ILE A 133 -20.96 12.71 -26.59
C ILE A 133 -21.28 13.17 -28.03
N PRO A 134 -22.26 14.07 -28.25
CA PRO A 134 -22.59 14.55 -29.58
C PRO A 134 -21.37 15.15 -30.29
N ALA A 135 -21.18 14.79 -31.56
CA ALA A 135 -20.02 15.25 -32.33
C ALA A 135 -20.17 16.68 -32.91
N ARG A 136 -21.39 17.22 -32.95
CA ARG A 136 -21.76 18.47 -33.66
C ARG A 136 -22.56 19.41 -32.75
N ASN A 137 -22.80 20.64 -33.22
CA ASN A 137 -23.59 21.69 -32.57
C ASN A 137 -22.91 22.43 -31.40
N TRP A 138 -21.69 22.04 -31.02
CA TRP A 138 -20.91 22.76 -29.99
C TRP A 138 -20.60 24.20 -30.37
N GLU A 139 -20.58 24.53 -31.66
CA GLU A 139 -20.44 25.90 -32.15
C GLU A 139 -21.55 26.84 -31.67
N LYS A 140 -22.74 26.31 -31.36
CA LYS A 140 -23.86 27.10 -30.82
C LYS A 140 -23.62 27.58 -29.38
N LEU A 141 -22.77 26.88 -28.63
CA LEU A 141 -22.41 27.19 -27.25
C LEU A 141 -21.02 27.86 -27.15
N ALA A 142 -20.35 28.09 -28.28
CA ALA A 142 -18.97 28.57 -28.29
C ALA A 142 -18.77 29.96 -27.66
N SER A 143 -19.80 30.80 -27.70
CA SER A 143 -19.77 32.15 -27.13
C SER A 143 -19.96 32.19 -25.61
N SER A 144 -20.63 31.18 -25.03
CA SER A 144 -21.09 31.21 -23.63
C SER A 144 -20.45 30.15 -22.74
N LEU A 145 -20.15 28.95 -23.25
CA LEU A 145 -19.75 27.82 -22.42
C LEU A 145 -18.34 28.00 -21.85
N GLU A 146 -18.24 27.95 -20.52
CA GLU A 146 -17.01 28.07 -19.75
C GLU A 146 -16.63 26.76 -19.05
N THR A 147 -17.61 25.91 -18.70
CA THR A 147 -17.39 24.66 -17.97
C THR A 147 -18.18 23.53 -18.61
N LEU A 148 -17.49 22.43 -18.93
CA LEU A 148 -18.08 21.21 -19.47
C LEU A 148 -17.55 19.99 -18.73
N GLU A 149 -18.43 19.28 -18.03
CA GLU A 149 -18.01 18.20 -17.15
C GLU A 149 -18.87 16.94 -17.27
N PHE A 150 -18.24 15.80 -17.52
CA PHE A 150 -18.82 14.47 -17.45
C PHE A 150 -18.02 13.65 -16.42
N ARG A 151 -18.64 13.29 -15.31
CA ARG A 151 -17.98 12.62 -14.17
C ARG A 151 -18.68 11.33 -13.78
N SER A 152 -17.91 10.26 -13.61
CA SER A 152 -18.40 8.96 -13.14
C SER A 152 -19.52 8.38 -14.03
N ASN A 153 -19.39 8.51 -15.36
CA ASN A 153 -20.35 7.98 -16.34
C ASN A 153 -19.72 6.81 -17.12
N PRO A 154 -19.60 5.61 -16.56
CA PRO A 154 -18.90 4.49 -17.19
C PRO A 154 -19.51 4.05 -18.54
N GLY A 155 -20.81 4.27 -18.76
CA GLY A 155 -21.53 3.99 -20.02
C GLY A 155 -21.44 5.10 -21.07
N LEU A 156 -20.79 6.24 -20.77
CA LEU A 156 -20.50 7.28 -21.75
C LEU A 156 -19.22 6.89 -22.51
N ILE A 157 -19.40 6.36 -23.72
CA ILE A 157 -18.36 5.80 -24.57
C ILE A 157 -18.12 6.65 -25.83
N GLY A 158 -17.27 6.16 -26.73
CA GLY A 158 -16.91 6.84 -27.98
C GLY A 158 -15.79 7.84 -27.77
N ASN A 159 -15.53 8.66 -28.79
CA ASN A 159 -14.35 9.53 -28.81
C ASN A 159 -14.65 10.92 -28.27
N ILE A 160 -13.63 11.61 -27.76
CA ILE A 160 -13.72 13.04 -27.47
C ILE A 160 -14.01 13.80 -28.77
N PRO A 161 -15.11 14.57 -28.87
CA PRO A 161 -15.42 15.31 -30.08
C PRO A 161 -14.36 16.36 -30.41
N SER A 162 -13.84 16.35 -31.64
CA SER A 162 -12.96 17.42 -32.13
C SER A 162 -13.66 18.80 -32.12
N GLY A 163 -15.00 18.79 -32.19
CA GLY A 163 -15.84 19.98 -32.06
C GLY A 163 -15.66 20.74 -30.75
N PHE A 164 -15.14 20.14 -29.69
CA PHE A 164 -14.82 20.87 -28.46
C PHE A 164 -13.84 22.02 -28.68
N GLY A 165 -12.93 21.91 -29.66
CA GLY A 165 -11.94 22.94 -29.96
C GLY A 165 -12.50 24.30 -30.44
N VAL A 166 -13.80 24.39 -30.71
CA VAL A 166 -14.48 25.66 -31.05
C VAL A 166 -14.88 26.46 -29.80
N LEU A 167 -14.91 25.84 -28.62
CA LEU A 167 -15.35 26.43 -27.36
C LEU A 167 -14.27 27.32 -26.74
N LYS A 168 -13.91 28.43 -27.41
CA LYS A 168 -12.76 29.28 -27.04
C LYS A 168 -12.86 29.95 -25.66
N ASN A 169 -14.05 30.00 -25.07
CA ASN A 169 -14.28 30.52 -23.71
C ASN A 169 -14.18 29.46 -22.62
N LEU A 170 -13.96 28.18 -22.99
CA LEU A 170 -13.88 27.09 -22.04
C LEU A 170 -12.69 27.25 -21.09
N ARG A 171 -12.96 27.13 -19.79
CA ARG A 171 -12.03 27.22 -18.67
C ARG A 171 -11.86 25.88 -17.95
N SER A 172 -12.89 25.04 -17.93
CA SER A 172 -12.86 23.71 -17.33
C SER A 172 -13.42 22.68 -18.30
N LEU A 173 -12.59 21.69 -18.65
CA LEU A 173 -13.00 20.48 -19.38
C LEU A 173 -12.66 19.27 -18.52
N VAL A 174 -13.69 18.57 -18.05
CA VAL A 174 -13.54 17.39 -17.18
C VAL A 174 -14.28 16.21 -17.79
N LEU A 175 -13.56 15.19 -18.22
CA LEU A 175 -14.07 13.87 -18.57
C LEU A 175 -13.43 12.87 -17.61
N LEU A 176 -13.93 12.77 -16.38
CA LEU A 176 -13.33 11.92 -15.34
C LEU A 176 -14.16 10.65 -15.16
N GLU A 177 -13.50 9.49 -15.09
CA GLU A 177 -14.14 8.20 -14.74
C GLU A 177 -15.31 7.86 -15.69
N ASN A 178 -15.06 7.87 -17.00
CA ASN A 178 -16.06 7.51 -18.01
C ASN A 178 -15.59 6.32 -18.87
N GLY A 179 -16.36 5.99 -19.91
CA GLY A 179 -16.04 4.95 -20.89
C GLY A 179 -15.40 5.48 -22.17
N VAL A 180 -14.89 6.71 -22.19
CA VAL A 180 -14.42 7.39 -23.41
C VAL A 180 -13.17 6.69 -23.96
N THR A 181 -13.12 6.53 -25.28
CA THR A 181 -12.09 5.80 -26.02
C THR A 181 -11.43 6.67 -27.09
N GLY A 182 -10.42 6.13 -27.77
CA GLY A 182 -9.78 6.77 -28.92
C GLY A 182 -8.74 7.81 -28.51
N GLU A 183 -8.28 8.60 -29.49
CA GLU A 183 -7.20 9.56 -29.29
C GLU A 183 -7.71 10.90 -28.73
N ILE A 184 -6.81 11.62 -28.04
CA ILE A 184 -7.06 13.01 -27.64
C ILE A 184 -6.97 13.88 -28.91
N PRO A 185 -8.04 14.60 -29.30
CA PRO A 185 -8.04 15.39 -30.54
C PRO A 185 -7.06 16.57 -30.43
N SER A 186 -6.30 16.82 -31.49
CA SER A 186 -5.37 17.96 -31.58
C SER A 186 -6.06 19.33 -31.44
N SER A 187 -7.37 19.39 -31.71
CA SER A 187 -8.19 20.57 -31.49
C SER A 187 -8.38 20.93 -30.00
N ILE A 188 -7.80 20.19 -29.06
CA ILE A 188 -7.77 20.59 -27.66
C ILE A 188 -6.80 21.76 -27.39
N GLY A 189 -5.70 21.86 -28.16
CA GLY A 189 -4.73 22.97 -28.07
C GLY A 189 -5.31 24.34 -28.43
N ASN A 190 -6.49 24.32 -29.06
CA ASN A 190 -7.25 25.47 -29.46
C ASN A 190 -7.96 26.18 -28.27
N LEU A 191 -8.00 25.56 -27.10
CA LEU A 191 -8.69 26.03 -25.88
C LEU A 191 -7.75 26.87 -25.00
N VAL A 192 -7.28 28.00 -25.53
CA VAL A 192 -6.21 28.80 -24.90
C VAL A 192 -6.55 29.41 -23.54
N LYS A 193 -7.85 29.52 -23.18
CA LYS A 193 -8.33 30.01 -21.87
C LYS A 193 -8.54 28.89 -20.85
N LEU A 194 -8.23 27.64 -21.20
CA LEU A 194 -8.48 26.50 -20.35
C LEU A 194 -7.57 26.55 -19.13
N LYS A 195 -8.17 26.40 -17.94
CA LYS A 195 -7.50 26.35 -16.64
C LYS A 195 -7.42 24.93 -16.09
N LYS A 196 -8.38 24.09 -16.46
CA LYS A 196 -8.45 22.70 -16.01
C LYS A 196 -8.75 21.78 -17.18
N LEU A 197 -7.85 20.86 -17.44
CA LEU A 197 -8.01 19.74 -18.36
C LEU A 197 -7.85 18.44 -17.57
N VAL A 198 -8.96 17.72 -17.37
CA VAL A 198 -8.97 16.43 -16.67
C VAL A 198 -9.65 15.40 -17.55
N LEU A 199 -8.88 14.45 -18.07
CA LEU A 199 -9.36 13.33 -18.90
C LEU A 199 -9.06 11.97 -18.23
N ALA A 200 -8.84 11.99 -16.92
CA ALA A 200 -8.38 10.83 -16.17
C ALA A 200 -9.43 9.71 -16.07
N GLU A 201 -8.96 8.48 -15.86
CA GLU A 201 -9.79 7.29 -15.66
C GLU A 201 -10.75 7.04 -16.84
N ASN A 202 -10.19 6.95 -18.05
CA ASN A 202 -10.90 6.55 -19.28
C ASN A 202 -10.12 5.44 -20.00
N TYR A 203 -10.50 5.16 -21.25
CA TYR A 203 -9.82 4.22 -22.14
C TYR A 203 -9.18 4.97 -23.33
N LEU A 204 -8.69 6.19 -23.12
CA LEU A 204 -8.02 6.97 -24.16
C LEU A 204 -6.71 6.28 -24.57
N ASN A 205 -6.38 6.35 -25.85
CA ASN A 205 -5.21 5.70 -26.43
C ASN A 205 -4.49 6.61 -27.44
N GLY A 206 -3.49 6.06 -28.13
CA GLY A 206 -2.66 6.83 -29.05
C GLY A 206 -1.69 7.75 -28.31
N ARG A 207 -1.23 8.80 -28.98
CA ARG A 207 -0.24 9.75 -28.42
C ARG A 207 -0.92 10.92 -27.75
N ILE A 208 -0.24 11.50 -26.76
CA ILE A 208 -0.59 12.84 -26.28
C ILE A 208 -0.26 13.84 -27.42
N PRO A 209 -1.22 14.65 -27.90
CA PRO A 209 -1.00 15.53 -29.05
C PRO A 209 -0.03 16.68 -28.70
N ASP A 210 0.83 17.03 -29.65
CA ASP A 210 1.84 18.09 -29.48
C ASP A 210 1.26 19.47 -29.82
N VAL A 211 0.34 19.95 -28.97
CA VAL A 211 -0.51 21.13 -29.24
C VAL A 211 -0.70 22.05 -28.03
N PHE A 212 0.02 21.85 -26.94
CA PHE A 212 -0.20 22.60 -25.69
C PHE A 212 0.49 23.97 -25.66
N ASP A 213 1.12 24.36 -26.78
CA ASP A 213 1.68 25.69 -26.94
C ASP A 213 0.59 26.76 -26.83
N GLY A 214 0.82 27.74 -25.96
CA GLY A 214 -0.10 28.86 -25.73
C GLY A 214 -1.21 28.57 -24.72
N MET A 215 -1.31 27.37 -24.14
CA MET A 215 -2.21 27.07 -23.02
C MET A 215 -1.66 27.59 -21.68
N ASN A 216 -1.29 28.87 -21.67
CA ASN A 216 -0.55 29.51 -20.58
C ASN A 216 -1.41 29.77 -19.33
N GLU A 217 -2.74 29.62 -19.41
CA GLU A 217 -3.65 29.72 -18.25
C GLU A 217 -3.90 28.36 -17.57
N LEU A 218 -3.38 27.27 -18.13
CA LEU A 218 -3.67 25.93 -17.63
C LEU A 218 -2.99 25.71 -16.26
N LEU A 219 -3.80 25.38 -15.26
CA LEU A 219 -3.39 25.14 -13.87
C LEU A 219 -3.35 23.65 -13.54
N ILE A 220 -4.29 22.88 -14.10
CA ILE A 220 -4.43 21.44 -13.84
C ILE A 220 -4.44 20.71 -15.18
N PHE A 221 -3.46 19.82 -15.35
CA PHE A 221 -3.36 18.89 -16.47
C PHE A 221 -3.35 17.46 -15.92
N ASP A 222 -4.41 16.71 -16.16
CA ASP A 222 -4.57 15.35 -15.64
C ASP A 222 -5.09 14.41 -16.72
N LEU A 223 -4.21 13.53 -17.20
CA LEU A 223 -4.50 12.48 -18.18
C LEU A 223 -4.28 11.08 -17.59
N SER A 224 -4.25 10.97 -16.26
CA SER A 224 -3.89 9.74 -15.56
C SER A 224 -4.86 8.59 -15.82
N SER A 225 -4.40 7.35 -15.62
CA SER A 225 -5.23 6.15 -15.71
C SER A 225 -5.95 6.00 -17.05
N ASN A 226 -5.16 5.92 -18.12
CA ASN A 226 -5.62 5.70 -19.50
C ASN A 226 -4.70 4.66 -20.18
N SER A 227 -4.76 4.52 -21.50
CA SER A 227 -3.88 3.69 -22.33
C SER A 227 -3.07 4.55 -23.32
N LEU A 228 -2.69 5.77 -22.91
CA LEU A 228 -1.90 6.69 -23.73
C LEU A 228 -0.47 6.16 -23.90
N SER A 229 0.12 6.38 -25.07
CA SER A 229 1.39 5.78 -25.50
C SER A 229 2.28 6.80 -26.23
N GLY A 230 3.50 6.39 -26.57
CA GLY A 230 4.49 7.27 -27.20
C GLY A 230 5.16 8.21 -26.19
N SER A 231 5.95 9.16 -26.70
CA SER A 231 6.71 10.10 -25.88
C SER A 231 5.86 11.26 -25.37
N LEU A 232 6.28 11.82 -24.24
CA LEU A 232 5.78 13.11 -23.75
C LEU A 232 6.05 14.21 -24.81
N PRO A 233 5.05 15.02 -25.20
CA PRO A 233 5.25 16.10 -26.17
C PRO A 233 6.02 17.28 -25.57
N SER A 234 6.95 17.86 -26.33
CA SER A 234 7.78 18.99 -25.86
C SER A 234 6.95 20.21 -25.45
N THR A 235 5.77 20.37 -26.05
CA THR A 235 4.82 21.46 -25.74
C THR A 235 4.28 21.40 -24.30
N LEU A 236 4.43 20.28 -23.57
CA LEU A 236 4.14 20.24 -22.13
C LEU A 236 4.98 21.23 -21.33
N GLY A 237 6.20 21.52 -21.77
CA GLY A 237 7.05 22.52 -21.12
C GLY A 237 6.59 23.97 -21.31
N SER A 238 5.58 24.21 -22.16
CA SER A 238 4.95 25.52 -22.35
C SER A 238 3.88 25.83 -21.27
N LEU A 239 3.49 24.84 -20.47
CA LEU A 239 2.47 24.96 -19.41
C LEU A 239 3.00 25.67 -18.15
N THR A 240 3.54 26.87 -18.31
CA THR A 240 4.28 27.62 -17.27
C THR A 240 3.44 28.02 -16.05
N SER A 241 2.11 28.07 -16.18
CA SER A 241 1.18 28.31 -15.06
C SER A 241 0.70 27.04 -14.36
N ALA A 242 1.04 25.85 -14.86
CA ALA A 242 0.55 24.60 -14.31
C ALA A 242 1.03 24.42 -12.87
N LEU A 243 0.10 23.98 -12.03
CA LEU A 243 0.33 23.60 -10.63
C LEU A 243 0.35 22.08 -10.49
N LYS A 244 -0.52 21.38 -11.23
CA LYS A 244 -0.60 19.91 -11.27
C LYS A 244 -0.39 19.39 -12.70
N LEU A 245 0.54 18.44 -12.84
CA LEU A 245 0.72 17.62 -14.03
C LEU A 245 0.68 16.15 -13.61
N ASP A 246 -0.31 15.43 -14.10
CA ASP A 246 -0.50 14.01 -13.82
C ASP A 246 -0.78 13.24 -15.11
N VAL A 247 0.15 12.36 -15.47
CA VAL A 247 0.04 11.44 -16.61
C VAL A 247 0.32 10.01 -16.18
N SER A 248 0.16 9.74 -14.89
CA SER A 248 0.41 8.45 -14.28
C SER A 248 -0.49 7.35 -14.85
N HIS A 249 -0.10 6.09 -14.69
CA HIS A 249 -0.90 4.92 -15.10
C HIS A 249 -1.28 4.96 -16.59
N ASN A 250 -0.26 5.01 -17.45
CA ASN A 250 -0.37 4.96 -18.91
C ASN A 250 0.75 4.07 -19.49
N ASP A 251 0.85 4.02 -20.81
CA ASP A 251 1.90 3.31 -21.56
C ASP A 251 2.94 4.27 -22.16
N LEU A 252 3.16 5.45 -21.55
CA LEU A 252 4.08 6.48 -22.06
C LEU A 252 5.54 6.01 -22.01
N GLU A 253 6.29 6.32 -23.06
CA GLU A 253 7.67 5.89 -23.25
C GLU A 253 8.60 7.07 -23.58
N GLY A 254 9.86 6.80 -23.91
CA GLY A 254 10.85 7.83 -24.19
C GLY A 254 11.49 8.41 -22.93
N THR A 255 12.02 9.63 -23.02
CA THR A 255 12.79 10.27 -21.96
C THR A 255 12.05 11.44 -21.31
N LEU A 256 12.50 11.84 -20.12
CA LEU A 256 12.08 13.11 -19.53
C LEU A 256 12.53 14.28 -20.42
N LEU A 257 11.73 15.34 -20.45
CA LEU A 257 11.92 16.50 -21.32
C LEU A 257 12.86 17.53 -20.68
N LYS A 258 13.72 18.16 -21.49
CA LYS A 258 14.54 19.30 -21.00
C LYS A 258 13.65 20.51 -20.71
N GLU A 259 12.52 20.61 -21.40
CA GLU A 259 11.54 21.68 -21.30
C GLU A 259 10.81 21.69 -19.94
N PHE A 260 10.87 20.61 -19.15
CA PHE A 260 10.39 20.62 -17.76
C PHE A 260 11.09 21.67 -16.88
N ALA A 261 12.29 22.12 -17.27
CA ALA A 261 12.96 23.23 -16.60
C ALA A 261 12.16 24.55 -16.61
N ASN A 262 11.19 24.68 -17.53
CA ASN A 262 10.33 25.86 -17.64
C ASN A 262 9.13 25.83 -16.68
N LEU A 263 8.79 24.67 -16.09
CA LEU A 263 7.60 24.48 -15.25
C LEU A 263 7.86 24.98 -13.82
N LYS A 264 8.16 26.27 -13.68
CA LYS A 264 8.60 26.88 -12.43
C LYS A 264 7.50 26.98 -11.36
N ASN A 265 6.22 26.91 -11.75
CA ASN A 265 5.08 26.98 -10.83
C ASN A 265 4.53 25.61 -10.43
N LEU A 266 5.04 24.52 -11.03
CA LEU A 266 4.49 23.19 -10.82
C LEU A 266 4.78 22.73 -9.39
N THR A 267 3.73 22.32 -8.66
CA THR A 267 3.82 21.82 -7.29
C THR A 267 3.69 20.31 -7.23
N LEU A 268 2.95 19.70 -8.15
CA LEU A 268 2.77 18.25 -8.24
C LEU A 268 3.08 17.73 -9.65
N MET A 269 4.04 16.81 -9.72
CA MET A 269 4.35 16.03 -10.93
C MET A 269 4.20 14.53 -10.63
N ASP A 270 3.26 13.89 -11.30
CA ASP A 270 3.04 12.45 -11.21
C ASP A 270 3.16 11.77 -12.58
N LEU A 271 4.19 10.94 -12.71
CA LEU A 271 4.52 10.18 -13.91
C LEU A 271 4.49 8.66 -13.64
N ARG A 272 4.03 8.22 -12.46
CA ARG A 272 4.18 6.81 -12.02
C ARG A 272 3.50 5.83 -12.96
N ASN A 273 3.97 4.59 -12.97
CA ASN A 273 3.38 3.50 -13.75
C ASN A 273 3.29 3.84 -15.25
N ASN A 274 4.46 4.07 -15.85
CA ASN A 274 4.66 4.26 -17.29
C ASN A 274 5.90 3.46 -17.73
N LYS A 275 6.37 3.67 -18.96
CA LYS A 275 7.57 3.04 -19.55
C LYS A 275 8.67 4.07 -19.82
N LEU A 276 8.72 5.16 -19.05
CA LEU A 276 9.72 6.22 -19.21
C LEU A 276 11.13 5.71 -18.87
N SER A 277 12.12 6.14 -19.65
CA SER A 277 13.51 5.67 -19.60
C SER A 277 14.50 6.83 -19.80
N GLY A 278 15.81 6.56 -19.81
CA GLY A 278 16.83 7.55 -20.17
C GLY A 278 17.40 8.39 -19.02
N GLY A 279 17.07 8.04 -17.78
CA GLY A 279 17.66 8.60 -16.56
C GLY A 279 16.96 9.84 -16.03
N LEU A 280 17.40 10.27 -14.84
CA LEU A 280 17.05 11.57 -14.26
C LEU A 280 17.73 12.69 -15.05
N THR A 281 16.98 13.71 -15.47
CA THR A 281 17.49 14.83 -16.27
C THR A 281 17.76 16.07 -15.41
N LEU A 282 18.77 16.86 -15.77
CA LEU A 282 19.09 18.15 -15.12
C LEU A 282 17.94 19.18 -15.19
N SER A 283 16.91 18.94 -15.99
CA SER A 283 15.71 19.77 -15.98
C SER A 283 14.87 19.64 -14.72
N LEU A 284 14.99 18.55 -13.96
CA LEU A 284 14.21 18.35 -12.73
C LEU A 284 14.64 19.28 -11.59
N GLN A 285 15.95 19.51 -11.43
CA GLN A 285 16.48 20.41 -10.38
C GLN A 285 16.08 21.89 -10.58
N GLU A 286 15.61 22.23 -11.78
CA GLU A 286 15.14 23.56 -12.13
C GLU A 286 13.69 23.84 -11.66
N MET A 287 12.95 22.81 -11.25
CA MET A 287 11.54 22.90 -10.83
C MET A 287 11.44 23.26 -9.34
N GLN A 288 11.77 24.50 -9.00
CA GLN A 288 11.96 24.94 -7.60
C GLN A 288 10.67 24.98 -6.75
N SER A 289 9.49 25.08 -7.38
CA SER A 289 8.20 25.07 -6.66
C SER A 289 7.67 23.67 -6.38
N LEU A 290 8.37 22.62 -6.84
CA LEU A 290 7.86 21.25 -6.75
C LEU A 290 7.80 20.79 -5.29
N GLU A 291 6.62 20.34 -4.88
CA GLU A 291 6.31 19.81 -3.56
C GLU A 291 6.20 18.28 -3.62
N GLU A 292 5.64 17.74 -4.70
CA GLU A 292 5.44 16.31 -4.89
C GLU A 292 6.02 15.84 -6.24
N LEU A 293 7.00 14.94 -6.17
CA LEU A 293 7.59 14.27 -7.32
C LEU A 293 7.39 12.76 -7.20
N VAL A 294 6.51 12.22 -8.03
CA VAL A 294 6.16 10.80 -8.04
C VAL A 294 6.49 10.22 -9.42
N MET A 295 7.52 9.37 -9.49
CA MET A 295 7.98 8.75 -10.75
C MET A 295 8.09 7.23 -10.68
N SER A 296 7.67 6.63 -9.56
CA SER A 296 7.79 5.20 -9.31
C SER A 296 7.27 4.31 -10.44
N ASN A 297 7.82 3.11 -10.56
CA ASN A 297 7.46 2.13 -11.60
C ASN A 297 7.66 2.67 -13.03
N ASN A 298 8.86 3.19 -13.31
CA ASN A 298 9.33 3.57 -14.64
C ASN A 298 10.77 3.11 -14.82
N PRO A 299 11.18 2.48 -15.94
CA PRO A 299 12.56 2.04 -16.16
C PRO A 299 13.54 3.20 -16.48
N LEU A 300 13.51 4.28 -15.70
CA LEU A 300 14.32 5.49 -15.89
C LEU A 300 15.82 5.18 -15.80
N GLY A 301 16.26 4.46 -14.76
CA GLY A 301 17.67 4.27 -14.47
C GLY A 301 18.37 5.60 -14.12
N GLY A 302 19.68 5.66 -14.34
CA GLY A 302 20.50 6.83 -13.99
C GLY A 302 21.06 6.79 -12.57
N ASP A 303 21.96 7.73 -12.28
CA ASP A 303 22.59 7.89 -10.97
C ASP A 303 21.86 8.98 -10.16
N MET A 304 21.51 8.69 -8.91
CA MET A 304 20.91 9.66 -7.99
C MET A 304 21.79 10.90 -7.76
N ARG A 305 23.12 10.80 -7.90
CA ARG A 305 24.07 11.91 -7.76
C ARG A 305 24.10 12.86 -8.94
N ALA A 306 23.39 12.55 -10.02
CA ALA A 306 23.37 13.40 -11.21
C ALA A 306 22.60 14.72 -10.99
N LEU A 307 21.80 14.82 -9.92
CA LEU A 307 21.01 16.01 -9.60
C LEU A 307 21.52 16.73 -8.35
N GLU A 308 21.45 18.05 -8.38
CA GLU A 308 21.62 18.92 -7.21
C GLU A 308 20.31 19.01 -6.43
N TRP A 309 20.01 18.00 -5.62
CA TRP A 309 18.77 17.89 -4.84
C TRP A 309 18.52 19.10 -3.92
N GLU A 310 19.58 19.74 -3.42
CA GLU A 310 19.51 20.94 -2.59
C GLU A 310 18.79 22.13 -3.25
N ASN A 311 18.61 22.11 -4.58
CA ASN A 311 17.86 23.13 -5.31
C ASN A 311 16.34 22.96 -5.19
N MET A 312 15.84 21.76 -4.87
CA MET A 312 14.42 21.42 -4.83
C MET A 312 13.82 21.55 -3.42
N LYS A 313 14.09 22.68 -2.74
CA LYS A 313 13.87 22.88 -1.29
C LYS A 313 12.41 22.75 -0.83
N ASN A 314 11.46 22.85 -1.76
CA ASN A 314 10.03 22.75 -1.45
C ASN A 314 9.51 21.30 -1.41
N LEU A 315 10.31 20.31 -1.84
CA LEU A 315 9.89 18.91 -1.88
C LEU A 315 9.43 18.41 -0.50
N GLU A 316 8.21 17.90 -0.48
CA GLU A 316 7.57 17.21 0.64
C GLU A 316 7.47 15.70 0.37
N ILE A 317 7.22 15.30 -0.87
CA ILE A 317 7.09 13.89 -1.27
C ILE A 317 8.05 13.61 -2.43
N LEU A 318 8.96 12.67 -2.21
CA LEU A 318 9.84 12.13 -3.24
C LEU A 318 9.65 10.61 -3.33
N GLU A 319 8.99 10.14 -4.38
CA GLU A 319 8.67 8.72 -4.60
C GLU A 319 9.28 8.23 -5.93
N LEU A 320 10.42 7.55 -5.81
CA LEU A 320 11.25 7.06 -6.89
C LEU A 320 11.46 5.53 -6.85
N SER A 321 10.53 4.80 -6.23
CA SER A 321 10.63 3.34 -6.09
C SER A 321 10.50 2.63 -7.43
N ASN A 322 11.20 1.51 -7.60
CA ASN A 322 11.15 0.66 -8.79
C ASN A 322 11.46 1.44 -10.08
N MET A 323 12.58 2.18 -10.06
CA MET A 323 13.04 2.97 -11.19
C MET A 323 14.33 2.47 -11.84
N GLY A 324 14.95 1.44 -11.26
CA GLY A 324 16.26 0.95 -11.69
C GLY A 324 17.41 1.94 -11.41
N LEU A 325 17.21 2.89 -10.48
CA LEU A 325 18.20 3.89 -10.09
C LEU A 325 19.46 3.23 -9.55
N THR A 326 20.61 3.85 -9.83
CA THR A 326 21.95 3.39 -9.44
C THR A 326 22.69 4.48 -8.65
N GLY A 327 23.92 4.19 -8.24
CA GLY A 327 24.73 5.12 -7.46
C GLY A 327 24.35 5.11 -5.97
N GLU A 328 24.81 6.11 -5.24
CA GLU A 328 24.53 6.25 -3.81
C GLU A 328 23.49 7.35 -3.58
N ILE A 329 22.80 7.28 -2.44
CA ILE A 329 21.89 8.33 -2.00
C ILE A 329 22.74 9.57 -1.66
N PRO A 330 22.64 10.68 -2.41
CA PRO A 330 23.48 11.85 -2.19
C PRO A 330 23.15 12.52 -0.85
N GLU A 331 24.19 13.03 -0.19
CA GLU A 331 24.03 13.68 1.11
C GLU A 331 23.18 14.96 1.04
N SER A 332 23.11 15.62 -0.12
CA SER A 332 22.31 16.82 -0.33
C SER A 332 20.80 16.62 -0.19
N ILE A 333 20.31 15.37 -0.20
CA ILE A 333 18.91 15.07 0.18
C ILE A 333 18.61 15.52 1.62
N SER A 334 19.61 15.56 2.50
CA SER A 334 19.45 16.09 3.85
C SER A 334 19.16 17.60 3.91
N GLU A 335 19.31 18.33 2.80
CA GLU A 335 18.96 19.75 2.68
C GLU A 335 17.48 19.99 2.34
N LEU A 336 16.73 18.95 1.99
CA LEU A 336 15.29 19.02 1.70
C LEU A 336 14.47 19.12 2.99
N LYS A 337 14.56 20.25 3.69
CA LYS A 337 13.99 20.40 5.06
C LYS A 337 12.47 20.21 5.15
N ARG A 338 11.73 20.30 4.05
CA ARG A 338 10.29 20.03 3.99
C ARG A 338 9.93 18.56 3.73
N LEU A 339 10.90 17.72 3.40
CA LEU A 339 10.67 16.34 2.98
C LEU A 339 9.99 15.54 4.11
N ARG A 340 8.84 14.97 3.79
CA ARG A 340 8.00 14.15 4.68
C ARG A 340 8.08 12.67 4.33
N PHE A 341 8.21 12.38 3.03
CA PHE A 341 8.23 11.03 2.48
C PHE A 341 9.39 10.87 1.49
N LEU A 342 10.23 9.85 1.72
CA LEU A 342 11.29 9.44 0.81
C LEU A 342 11.14 7.96 0.45
N GLY A 343 10.65 7.68 -0.76
CA GLY A 343 10.50 6.35 -1.34
C GLY A 343 11.58 6.08 -2.39
N LEU A 344 12.45 5.11 -2.12
CA LEU A 344 13.56 4.69 -3.00
C LEU A 344 13.61 3.15 -3.14
N SER A 345 12.53 2.45 -2.80
CA SER A 345 12.52 0.99 -2.72
C SER A 345 12.64 0.34 -4.10
N ASN A 346 13.17 -0.88 -4.15
CA ASN A 346 13.30 -1.70 -5.37
C ASN A 346 14.12 -1.01 -6.47
N ASN A 347 15.25 -0.41 -6.11
CA ASN A 347 16.24 0.13 -7.04
C ASN A 347 17.55 -0.67 -6.98
N LYS A 348 18.61 -0.15 -7.61
CA LYS A 348 19.97 -0.71 -7.59
C LYS A 348 20.92 0.21 -6.82
N LEU A 349 20.41 0.92 -5.80
CA LEU A 349 21.18 1.87 -5.02
C LEU A 349 22.25 1.15 -4.17
N THR A 350 23.41 1.78 -4.04
CA THR A 350 24.58 1.27 -3.31
C THR A 350 25.07 2.29 -2.29
N GLY A 351 26.20 2.00 -1.62
CA GLY A 351 26.84 2.91 -0.68
C GLY A 351 26.25 2.83 0.72
N ASN A 352 26.74 3.70 1.59
CA ASN A 352 26.32 3.77 3.00
C ASN A 352 25.23 4.81 3.19
N LEU A 353 24.34 4.57 4.14
CA LEU A 353 23.29 5.52 4.50
C LEU A 353 23.87 6.67 5.33
N SER A 354 23.77 7.92 4.86
CA SER A 354 24.29 9.07 5.62
C SER A 354 23.47 9.30 6.90
N PRO A 355 24.13 9.44 8.07
CA PRO A 355 23.47 9.83 9.32
C PRO A 355 22.71 11.16 9.21
N LYS A 356 23.12 12.07 8.31
CA LYS A 356 22.46 13.38 8.13
C LYS A 356 20.99 13.28 7.74
N LEU A 357 20.52 12.15 7.22
CA LEU A 357 19.09 11.94 6.96
C LEU A 357 18.24 12.04 8.23
N GLU A 358 18.81 11.78 9.41
CA GLU A 358 18.10 11.95 10.67
C GLU A 358 17.82 13.42 11.01
N THR A 359 18.58 14.34 10.41
CA THR A 359 18.46 15.79 10.64
C THR A 359 17.28 16.42 9.89
N LEU A 360 16.62 15.65 9.01
CA LEU A 360 15.44 16.12 8.29
C LEU A 360 14.25 16.26 9.26
N PRO A 361 13.78 17.50 9.54
CA PRO A 361 12.85 17.74 10.63
C PRO A 361 11.46 17.13 10.37
N CYS A 362 11.00 17.19 9.12
CA CYS A 362 9.67 16.77 8.71
C CYS A 362 9.58 15.30 8.27
N LEU A 363 10.71 14.59 8.16
CA LEU A 363 10.72 13.25 7.60
C LEU A 363 9.97 12.28 8.53
N ASN A 364 8.95 11.62 7.97
CA ASN A 364 8.06 10.71 8.68
C ASN A 364 8.00 9.31 8.04
N ALA A 365 8.44 9.18 6.78
CA ALA A 365 8.54 7.90 6.08
C ALA A 365 9.80 7.83 5.22
N LEU A 366 10.52 6.71 5.33
CA LEU A 366 11.75 6.41 4.61
C LEU A 366 11.72 4.95 4.15
N TYR A 367 11.64 4.72 2.84
CA TYR A 367 11.54 3.38 2.26
C TYR A 367 12.69 3.10 1.28
N LEU A 368 13.63 2.27 1.70
CA LEU A 368 14.89 1.92 1.02
C LEU A 368 14.97 0.41 0.67
N SER A 369 13.87 -0.31 0.82
CA SER A 369 13.86 -1.77 0.74
C SER A 369 14.20 -2.28 -0.66
N GLY A 370 14.85 -3.44 -0.78
CA GLY A 370 15.15 -4.05 -2.08
C GLY A 370 16.19 -3.29 -2.90
N ASN A 371 17.25 -2.82 -2.24
CA ASN A 371 18.41 -2.18 -2.86
C ASN A 371 19.70 -2.99 -2.55
N ASN A 372 20.86 -2.42 -2.86
CA ASN A 372 22.18 -2.96 -2.50
C ASN A 372 22.94 -1.99 -1.57
N ILE A 373 22.21 -1.29 -0.69
CA ILE A 373 22.78 -0.37 0.30
C ILE A 373 23.57 -1.20 1.32
N THR A 374 24.70 -0.66 1.75
CA THR A 374 25.66 -1.35 2.62
C THR A 374 25.94 -0.55 3.89
N GLY A 375 26.75 -1.12 4.78
CA GLY A 375 27.24 -0.42 5.97
C GLY A 375 26.29 -0.51 7.16
N GLU A 376 26.50 0.36 8.13
CA GLU A 376 25.78 0.37 9.41
C GLU A 376 24.78 1.53 9.45
N ILE A 377 23.56 1.25 9.93
CA ILE A 377 22.54 2.28 10.19
C ILE A 377 22.93 3.01 11.48
N ASN A 378 23.57 4.17 11.31
CA ASN A 378 23.98 5.06 12.40
C ASN A 378 22.97 6.19 12.63
N PHE A 379 21.71 5.82 12.90
CA PHE A 379 20.68 6.76 13.33
C PHE A 379 20.47 6.70 14.83
N SER A 380 20.09 7.83 15.42
CA SER A 380 19.70 7.93 16.82
C SER A 380 18.49 7.04 17.13
N LYS A 381 18.41 6.59 18.39
CA LYS A 381 17.28 5.83 18.93
C LYS A 381 15.95 6.56 18.69
N GLU A 382 15.93 7.84 19.01
CA GLU A 382 14.75 8.70 18.91
C GLU A 382 14.23 8.77 17.48
N PHE A 383 15.13 8.88 16.50
CA PHE A 383 14.76 8.86 15.09
C PHE A 383 14.14 7.53 14.67
N LEU A 384 14.76 6.41 15.06
CA LEU A 384 14.25 5.07 14.72
C LEU A 384 12.90 4.79 15.39
N GLU A 385 12.70 5.26 16.63
CA GLU A 385 11.40 5.19 17.33
C GLU A 385 10.33 6.08 16.67
N LYS A 386 10.68 7.32 16.29
CA LYS A 386 9.79 8.24 15.53
C LYS A 386 9.30 7.60 14.22
N MET A 387 10.22 6.92 13.51
CA MET A 387 9.92 6.29 12.24
C MET A 387 9.06 5.03 12.41
N GLY A 388 9.42 4.15 13.34
CA GLY A 388 8.74 2.87 13.55
C GLY A 388 8.59 2.07 12.25
N ARG A 389 7.35 1.67 11.91
CA ARG A 389 7.04 0.91 10.68
C ARG A 389 7.21 1.72 9.39
N ARG A 390 7.39 3.03 9.49
CA ARG A 390 7.58 3.93 8.34
C ARG A 390 9.05 4.03 7.92
N PHE A 391 9.96 3.31 8.57
CA PHE A 391 11.30 3.06 8.06
C PHE A 391 11.42 1.63 7.53
N GLY A 392 11.47 1.48 6.21
CA GLY A 392 11.67 0.21 5.53
C GLY A 392 13.04 0.13 4.90
N ALA A 393 13.87 -0.84 5.30
CA ALA A 393 15.20 -1.03 4.72
C ALA A 393 15.53 -2.51 4.47
N TRP A 394 14.53 -3.39 4.43
CA TRP A 394 14.72 -4.83 4.24
C TRP A 394 15.23 -5.15 2.83
N ARG A 395 15.75 -6.37 2.63
CA ARG A 395 16.32 -6.80 1.33
C ARG A 395 17.47 -5.90 0.86
N ASN A 396 18.29 -5.41 1.79
CA ASN A 396 19.62 -4.85 1.53
C ASN A 396 20.66 -5.82 2.14
N PRO A 397 21.31 -6.71 1.36
CA PRO A 397 22.06 -7.84 1.90
C PRO A 397 23.22 -7.49 2.83
N ASN A 398 23.80 -6.30 2.68
CA ASN A 398 25.00 -5.85 3.39
C ASN A 398 24.72 -4.67 4.34
N LEU A 399 23.44 -4.39 4.64
CA LEU A 399 23.03 -3.33 5.55
C LEU A 399 22.84 -3.92 6.96
N CYS A 400 23.54 -3.36 7.94
CA CYS A 400 23.56 -3.80 9.33
C CYS A 400 22.96 -2.73 10.25
N TYR A 401 22.48 -3.12 11.42
CA TYR A 401 22.02 -2.21 12.48
C TYR A 401 22.49 -2.71 13.85
N GLN A 402 22.70 -1.79 14.80
CA GLN A 402 23.10 -2.16 16.15
C GLN A 402 21.93 -2.73 16.94
N VAL A 403 22.11 -3.97 17.40
CA VAL A 403 21.21 -4.62 18.34
C VAL A 403 21.58 -4.16 19.75
N GLY A 404 20.74 -3.31 20.35
CA GLY A 404 20.95 -2.78 21.71
C GLY A 404 20.35 -1.40 21.97
N VAL A 405 20.02 -0.66 20.91
CA VAL A 405 19.50 0.72 21.02
C VAL A 405 17.96 0.76 21.05
N ILE A 406 17.26 -0.26 20.57
CA ILE A 406 15.82 -0.18 20.24
C ILE A 406 15.04 -1.34 20.87
N SER A 407 13.85 -1.05 21.44
CA SER A 407 12.88 -2.06 21.88
C SER A 407 12.34 -2.86 20.69
N THR A 408 12.07 -4.16 20.86
CA THR A 408 11.70 -5.12 19.80
C THR A 408 10.49 -4.73 18.94
N ASN A 409 9.68 -3.76 19.38
CA ASN A 409 8.54 -3.23 18.63
C ASN A 409 8.90 -2.19 17.56
N HIS A 410 10.13 -1.67 17.56
CA HIS A 410 10.58 -0.56 16.71
C HIS A 410 11.81 -0.91 15.84
N VAL A 411 12.19 -2.19 15.79
CA VAL A 411 13.19 -2.67 14.83
C VAL A 411 12.60 -2.50 13.42
N PRO A 412 13.34 -1.93 12.46
CA PRO A 412 12.88 -1.84 11.08
C PRO A 412 12.52 -3.25 10.58
N TYR A 413 11.29 -3.44 10.12
CA TYR A 413 10.80 -4.76 9.74
C TYR A 413 11.72 -5.39 8.70
N GLY A 414 12.37 -6.51 9.03
CA GLY A 414 13.27 -7.21 8.11
C GLY A 414 14.71 -6.68 8.02
N ALA A 415 15.16 -5.84 8.96
CA ALA A 415 16.60 -5.66 9.19
C ALA A 415 17.13 -6.99 9.75
N GLY A 416 17.74 -7.80 8.89
CA GLY A 416 18.41 -9.03 9.30
C GLY A 416 19.51 -8.68 10.29
N LEU A 417 19.47 -9.29 11.48
CA LEU A 417 20.56 -9.24 12.46
C LEU A 417 21.90 -9.39 11.72
N ALA A 418 22.90 -8.58 12.06
CA ALA A 418 24.27 -8.64 11.53
C ALA A 418 24.87 -10.08 11.53
N VAL A 419 24.28 -10.98 12.32
CA VAL A 419 24.51 -12.43 12.34
C VAL A 419 24.26 -13.10 10.98
N ALA A 420 23.28 -12.66 10.17
CA ALA A 420 23.01 -13.24 8.84
C ALA A 420 24.10 -12.91 7.80
N ALA A 421 24.76 -11.76 7.93
CA ALA A 421 25.93 -11.40 7.12
C ALA A 421 27.15 -12.27 7.52
N LEU A 422 27.33 -12.54 8.81
CA LEU A 422 28.28 -13.54 9.32
C LEU A 422 27.96 -14.97 8.83
N ILE A 423 26.68 -15.33 8.66
CA ILE A 423 26.24 -16.64 8.14
C ILE A 423 26.56 -16.81 6.64
N ARG A 424 26.48 -15.74 5.82
CA ARG A 424 26.86 -15.83 4.40
C ARG A 424 28.36 -15.89 4.18
N PHE A 425 29.15 -15.23 5.03
CA PHE A 425 30.62 -15.27 4.93
C PHE A 425 31.22 -16.63 5.33
N ASN A 426 30.50 -17.43 6.13
CA ASN A 426 31.03 -18.68 6.71
C ASN A 426 30.53 -19.97 6.05
N LYS A 427 29.82 -19.91 4.92
CA LYS A 427 29.32 -21.13 4.26
C LYS A 427 30.38 -21.88 3.44
N ASP A 428 31.45 -21.19 3.03
CA ASP A 428 32.46 -21.73 2.10
C ASP A 428 33.82 -22.02 2.74
N VAL A 429 33.98 -21.80 4.04
CA VAL A 429 35.22 -22.09 4.76
C VAL A 429 34.84 -22.70 6.10
N PHE A 430 34.98 -24.01 6.25
CA PHE A 430 35.58 -24.64 7.45
C PHE A 430 35.51 -26.17 7.36
N VAL A 431 36.65 -26.75 6.98
CA VAL A 431 37.14 -28.00 7.58
C VAL A 431 38.06 -27.54 8.71
N GLY A 432 37.52 -27.21 9.89
CA GLY A 432 38.30 -26.69 11.04
C GLY A 432 37.45 -26.08 12.16
N GLN A 433 38.09 -25.66 13.26
CA GLN A 433 37.44 -25.04 14.42
C GLN A 433 36.68 -23.77 14.03
N VAL A 434 35.40 -23.73 14.37
CA VAL A 434 34.58 -22.52 14.37
C VAL A 434 35.08 -21.65 15.53
N MET A 435 35.42 -20.38 15.28
CA MET A 435 35.77 -19.42 16.34
C MET A 435 34.54 -18.55 16.66
N MET A 436 33.52 -19.15 17.27
CA MET A 436 32.29 -18.46 17.69
C MET A 436 32.15 -18.38 19.21
N GLY A 437 33.15 -18.79 20.00
CA GLY A 437 33.09 -18.92 21.46
C GLY A 437 32.51 -17.71 22.20
N PRO A 438 33.01 -16.48 21.99
CA PRO A 438 32.44 -15.27 22.60
C PRO A 438 30.98 -15.01 22.18
N THR A 439 30.63 -15.32 20.92
CA THR A 439 29.28 -15.15 20.36
C THR A 439 28.30 -16.18 20.92
N VAL A 440 28.70 -17.45 20.99
CA VAL A 440 27.93 -18.54 21.62
C VAL A 440 27.69 -18.21 23.08
N ARG A 441 28.74 -17.81 23.80
CA ARG A 441 28.62 -17.39 25.20
C ARG A 441 27.66 -16.22 25.38
N ALA A 442 27.71 -15.21 24.51
CA ALA A 442 26.79 -14.08 24.57
C ALA A 442 25.34 -14.50 24.31
N LEU A 443 25.09 -15.32 23.27
CA LEU A 443 23.75 -15.81 22.92
C LEU A 443 23.12 -16.66 24.04
N VAL A 444 23.94 -17.52 24.67
CA VAL A 444 23.55 -18.38 25.79
C VAL A 444 23.32 -17.54 27.07
N SER A 445 24.15 -16.54 27.33
CA SER A 445 24.07 -15.69 28.54
C SER A 445 22.90 -14.70 28.51
N MET A 446 22.45 -14.31 27.32
CA MET A 446 21.34 -13.35 27.16
C MET A 446 19.99 -13.90 27.61
N GLY A 447 19.74 -15.21 27.44
CA GLY A 447 18.53 -15.87 27.96
C GLY A 447 17.20 -15.27 27.49
N TYR A 448 17.14 -14.68 26.29
CA TYR A 448 15.90 -14.15 25.69
C TYR A 448 15.48 -14.98 24.48
N VAL A 449 14.19 -15.00 24.14
CA VAL A 449 13.59 -15.80 23.04
C VAL A 449 14.41 -15.73 21.74
N HIS A 450 14.76 -14.52 21.28
CA HIS A 450 15.47 -14.33 20.02
C HIS A 450 16.94 -14.79 20.07
N SER A 451 17.63 -14.68 21.22
CA SER A 451 19.03 -15.13 21.31
C SER A 451 19.11 -16.65 21.27
N VAL A 452 18.16 -17.34 21.90
CA VAL A 452 18.04 -18.80 21.86
C VAL A 452 17.61 -19.28 20.48
N GLU A 453 16.69 -18.58 19.80
CA GLU A 453 16.29 -18.89 18.44
C GLU A 453 17.47 -18.81 17.44
N VAL A 454 18.29 -17.76 17.56
CA VAL A 454 19.52 -17.61 16.77
C VAL A 454 20.50 -18.75 17.08
N LEU A 455 20.69 -19.09 18.35
CA LEU A 455 21.54 -20.21 18.75
C LEU A 455 21.06 -21.54 18.14
N CYS A 456 19.76 -21.85 18.21
CA CYS A 456 19.21 -23.09 17.64
C CYS A 456 19.38 -23.13 16.12
N SER A 457 19.19 -22.00 15.44
CA SER A 457 19.40 -21.89 13.99
C SER A 457 20.87 -22.07 13.60
N LEU A 458 21.80 -21.55 14.41
CA LEU A 458 23.24 -21.75 14.21
C LEU A 458 23.63 -23.22 14.41
N ILE A 459 23.08 -23.89 15.42
CA ILE A 459 23.31 -25.33 15.66
C ILE A 459 22.81 -26.15 14.46
N ARG A 460 21.62 -25.86 13.91
CA ARG A 460 21.10 -26.56 12.71
C ARG A 460 21.96 -26.33 11.46
N SER A 461 22.52 -25.13 11.33
CA SER A 461 23.29 -24.71 10.16
C SER A 461 24.73 -25.23 10.19
N ILE A 462 25.39 -25.12 11.34
CA ILE A 462 26.82 -25.45 11.53
C ILE A 462 26.98 -26.91 11.98
N ARG A 463 26.03 -27.46 12.75
CA ARG A 463 25.98 -28.85 13.23
C ARG A 463 27.12 -29.17 14.21
N SER A 464 27.75 -30.34 14.08
CA SER A 464 28.72 -30.90 15.03
C SER A 464 29.86 -29.95 15.43
N PRO A 465 30.50 -29.20 14.50
CA PRO A 465 31.55 -28.24 14.87
C PRO A 465 31.12 -27.19 15.91
N LEU A 466 29.88 -26.68 15.83
CA LEU A 466 29.38 -25.73 16.81
C LEU A 466 29.01 -26.42 18.13
N VAL A 467 28.47 -27.64 18.06
CA VAL A 467 28.14 -28.40 19.28
C VAL A 467 29.40 -28.77 20.07
N ASP A 468 30.48 -29.11 19.38
CA ASP A 468 31.79 -29.36 19.99
C ASP A 468 32.35 -28.08 20.65
N GLU A 469 32.11 -26.91 20.07
CA GLU A 469 32.48 -25.62 20.65
C GLU A 469 31.60 -25.25 21.86
N ILE A 470 30.30 -25.54 21.84
CA ILE A 470 29.38 -25.35 22.98
C ILE A 470 29.80 -26.24 24.16
N GLU A 471 30.17 -27.48 23.87
CA GLU A 471 30.62 -28.47 24.86
C GLU A 471 31.97 -28.07 25.47
N SER A 472 32.98 -27.82 24.64
CA SER A 472 34.33 -27.46 25.11
C SER A 472 34.38 -26.14 25.88
N ASN A 473 33.45 -25.22 25.62
CA ASN A 473 33.31 -23.97 26.38
C ASN A 473 32.47 -24.12 27.66
N GLY A 474 31.91 -25.30 27.94
CA GLY A 474 31.11 -25.57 29.14
C GLY A 474 29.77 -24.83 29.16
N GLU A 475 29.17 -24.55 28.00
CA GLU A 475 27.92 -23.78 27.89
C GLU A 475 26.66 -24.66 27.95
N ILE A 476 26.80 -25.99 27.87
CA ILE A 476 25.71 -26.99 27.98
C ILE A 476 24.82 -26.78 29.23
N PRO A 477 25.37 -26.59 30.45
CA PRO A 477 24.55 -26.37 31.65
C PRO A 477 23.63 -25.16 31.50
N ARG A 478 24.10 -24.08 30.86
CA ARG A 478 23.33 -22.84 30.70
C ARG A 478 22.18 -23.01 29.73
N VAL A 479 22.37 -23.75 28.64
CA VAL A 479 21.28 -24.09 27.72
C VAL A 479 20.21 -24.93 28.43
N ILE A 480 20.61 -25.86 29.31
CA ILE A 480 19.70 -26.69 30.11
C ILE A 480 18.99 -25.88 31.20
N VAL A 481 19.62 -24.84 31.77
CA VAL A 481 18.97 -23.95 32.74
C VAL A 481 17.77 -23.23 32.13
N LEU A 482 17.81 -22.86 30.85
CA LEU A 482 16.72 -22.18 30.15
C LEU A 482 15.42 -23.01 30.08
N LEU A 483 15.48 -24.33 30.29
CA LEU A 483 14.29 -25.17 30.43
C LEU A 483 13.44 -24.80 31.66
N ASN A 484 14.01 -24.12 32.66
CA ASN A 484 13.28 -23.65 33.85
C ASN A 484 12.53 -22.33 33.64
N SER A 485 12.44 -21.83 32.39
CA SER A 485 12.24 -20.41 32.13
C SER A 485 10.97 -19.70 32.63
N ARG A 486 9.80 -20.23 32.95
CA ARG A 486 8.52 -19.46 33.10
C ARG A 486 8.01 -18.81 31.79
N ASP A 487 8.87 -18.28 30.91
CA ASP A 487 8.48 -17.93 29.54
C ASP A 487 8.40 -19.22 28.71
N LEU A 488 7.17 -19.56 28.31
CA LEU A 488 6.83 -20.78 27.60
C LEU A 488 7.47 -20.85 26.20
N GLN A 489 7.61 -19.71 25.51
CA GLN A 489 8.22 -19.63 24.17
C GLN A 489 9.73 -19.84 24.25
N LEU A 490 10.36 -19.27 25.28
CA LEU A 490 11.76 -19.49 25.60
C LEU A 490 12.02 -20.95 26.03
N GLN A 491 11.11 -21.55 26.80
CA GLN A 491 11.18 -22.97 27.18
C GLN A 491 11.09 -23.90 25.95
N VAL A 492 10.20 -23.63 24.99
CA VAL A 492 10.11 -24.41 23.73
C VAL A 492 11.39 -24.31 22.92
N LEU A 493 11.93 -23.10 22.74
CA LEU A 493 13.17 -22.90 21.99
C LEU A 493 14.38 -23.54 22.69
N ALA A 494 14.46 -23.44 24.02
CA ALA A 494 15.50 -24.12 24.79
C ALA A 494 15.42 -25.64 24.59
N LEU A 495 14.21 -26.21 24.61
CA LEU A 495 13.99 -27.63 24.35
C LEU A 495 14.41 -28.03 22.93
N GLU A 496 14.09 -27.22 21.91
CA GLU A 496 14.56 -27.44 20.54
C GLU A 496 16.09 -27.43 20.48
N CYS A 497 16.74 -26.40 21.01
CA CYS A 497 18.20 -26.29 21.05
C CYS A 497 18.85 -27.51 21.72
N VAL A 498 18.33 -27.94 22.88
CA VAL A 498 18.82 -29.11 23.62
C VAL A 498 18.69 -30.38 22.77
N LEU A 499 17.58 -30.55 22.05
CA LEU A 499 17.40 -31.70 21.15
C LEU A 499 18.38 -31.66 19.97
N GLU A 500 18.63 -30.49 19.38
CA GLU A 500 19.58 -30.31 18.29
C GLU A 500 21.03 -30.53 18.76
N ILE A 501 21.40 -30.08 19.97
CA ILE A 501 22.70 -30.37 20.60
C ILE A 501 22.85 -31.87 20.79
N GLY A 502 21.83 -32.55 21.30
CA GLY A 502 21.85 -34.01 21.42
C GLY A 502 21.90 -34.74 20.07
N TYR A 503 21.31 -34.15 19.03
CA TYR A 503 21.29 -34.71 17.68
C TYR A 503 22.65 -34.59 16.95
N PHE A 504 23.30 -33.42 17.03
CA PHE A 504 24.56 -33.14 16.34
C PHE A 504 25.81 -33.37 17.20
N GLY A 505 25.64 -33.53 18.51
CA GLY A 505 26.73 -33.68 19.48
C GLY A 505 27.37 -35.06 19.53
N ARG A 506 28.65 -35.09 19.94
CA ARG A 506 29.41 -36.32 20.22
C ARG A 506 29.10 -36.86 21.61
N LYS A 507 29.72 -38.00 21.95
CA LYS A 507 29.49 -38.73 23.22
C LYS A 507 29.61 -37.80 24.43
N GLU A 508 30.62 -36.95 24.42
CA GLU A 508 31.02 -36.06 25.50
C GLU A 508 29.94 -35.00 25.77
N ALA A 509 29.36 -34.43 24.71
CA ALA A 509 28.25 -33.48 24.81
C ALA A 509 26.99 -34.13 25.40
N VAL A 510 26.68 -35.36 24.99
CA VAL A 510 25.53 -36.12 25.52
C VAL A 510 25.76 -36.51 26.98
N GLU A 511 26.96 -36.98 27.34
CA GLU A 511 27.33 -37.29 28.73
C GLU A 511 27.25 -36.03 29.61
N ALA A 512 27.71 -34.88 29.11
CA ALA A 512 27.56 -33.60 29.79
C ALA A 512 26.09 -33.23 30.00
N MET A 513 25.24 -33.36 28.98
CA MET A 513 23.79 -33.08 29.13
C MET A 513 23.11 -33.98 30.17
N VAL A 514 23.46 -35.27 30.20
CA VAL A 514 22.94 -36.22 31.19
C VAL A 514 23.44 -35.89 32.59
N LYS A 515 24.72 -35.53 32.73
CA LYS A 515 25.33 -35.12 34.00
C LYS A 515 24.68 -33.87 34.58
N GLU A 516 24.27 -32.93 33.72
CA GLU A 516 23.58 -31.69 34.08
C GLU A 516 22.07 -31.88 34.35
N GLY A 517 21.61 -33.12 34.53
CA GLY A 517 20.24 -33.41 34.98
C GLY A 517 19.16 -33.24 33.91
N LEU A 518 19.52 -33.21 32.62
CA LEU A 518 18.55 -33.03 31.53
C LEU A 518 17.40 -34.05 31.58
N VAL A 519 17.71 -35.32 31.89
CA VAL A 519 16.72 -36.40 31.92
C VAL A 519 15.67 -36.15 32.99
N GLU A 520 16.10 -35.79 34.21
CA GLU A 520 15.20 -35.45 35.32
C GLU A 520 14.33 -34.24 34.96
N LYS A 521 14.92 -33.25 34.29
CA LYS A 521 14.24 -32.01 33.89
C LYS A 521 13.18 -32.19 32.82
N LEU A 522 13.43 -33.06 31.84
CA LEU A 522 12.43 -33.43 30.83
C LEU A 522 11.27 -34.19 31.46
N VAL A 523 11.53 -35.02 32.48
CA VAL A 523 10.49 -35.73 33.24
C VAL A 523 9.67 -34.75 34.09
N GLU A 524 10.29 -33.76 34.72
CA GLU A 524 9.58 -32.69 35.46
C GLU A 524 8.70 -31.85 34.53
N LEU A 525 9.23 -31.38 33.40
CA LEU A 525 8.47 -30.60 32.41
C LEU A 525 7.26 -31.39 31.87
N GLN A 526 7.44 -32.69 31.62
CA GLN A 526 6.35 -33.56 31.17
C GLN A 526 5.24 -33.71 32.23
N ARG A 527 5.58 -33.64 33.52
CA ARG A 527 4.64 -33.74 34.64
C ARG A 527 4.02 -32.39 35.04
N SER A 528 4.50 -31.28 34.49
CA SER A 528 4.00 -29.94 34.78
C SER A 528 2.68 -29.64 34.04
N GLU A 529 1.86 -28.72 34.57
CA GLU A 529 0.63 -28.24 33.89
C GLU A 529 0.92 -27.69 32.48
N ASN A 530 2.09 -27.08 32.30
CA ASN A 530 2.57 -26.53 31.02
C ASN A 530 3.02 -27.61 30.01
N GLY A 531 3.11 -28.89 30.41
CA GLY A 531 3.59 -29.97 29.57
C GLY A 531 2.71 -30.22 28.33
N GLY A 532 1.40 -29.97 28.45
CA GLY A 532 0.45 -30.01 27.32
C GLY A 532 0.66 -28.85 26.33
N ASP A 533 0.82 -27.64 26.85
CA ASP A 533 0.97 -26.41 26.06
C ASP A 533 2.31 -26.39 25.29
N LEU A 534 3.38 -26.92 25.87
CA LEU A 534 4.67 -27.10 25.19
C LEU A 534 4.54 -28.03 23.96
N ILE A 535 3.71 -29.06 24.04
CA ILE A 535 3.43 -30.00 22.94
C ILE A 535 2.56 -29.34 21.86
N GLU A 536 1.67 -28.42 22.23
CA GLU A 536 0.77 -27.73 21.32
C GLU A 536 1.47 -26.59 20.57
N ILE A 537 2.24 -25.75 21.26
CA ILE A 537 3.06 -24.68 20.66
C ILE A 537 4.16 -25.26 19.75
N GLY A 538 4.75 -26.39 20.16
CA GLY A 538 5.70 -27.14 19.33
C GLY A 538 5.09 -27.70 18.04
N LYS A 539 3.77 -27.93 17.98
CA LYS A 539 3.08 -28.32 16.73
C LYS A 539 2.90 -27.15 15.78
N GLU A 540 2.56 -25.96 16.28
CA GLU A 540 2.30 -24.78 15.44
C GLU A 540 3.58 -24.21 14.79
N ARG A 541 4.71 -24.18 15.51
CA ARG A 541 5.99 -23.69 14.97
C ARG A 541 6.68 -24.67 14.00
N VAL A 542 6.37 -25.97 14.07
CA VAL A 542 6.99 -27.02 13.23
C VAL A 542 6.18 -27.31 11.95
N CYS A 543 5.00 -26.73 11.79
CA CYS A 543 4.13 -26.97 10.64
C CYS A 543 4.59 -26.32 9.30
N GLY A 544 5.76 -25.69 9.23
CA GLY A 544 6.22 -25.00 8.02
C GLY A 544 7.24 -25.74 7.13
N VAL A 545 8.03 -26.70 7.61
CA VAL A 545 9.28 -27.08 6.89
C VAL A 545 9.60 -28.58 6.80
N LEU A 546 8.86 -29.51 7.41
CA LEU A 546 9.09 -30.95 7.20
C LEU A 546 7.79 -31.75 7.11
N GLU A 547 7.63 -32.49 6.01
CA GLU A 547 6.54 -33.45 5.83
C GLU A 547 6.47 -34.46 7.01
N ARG A 548 5.27 -34.54 7.61
CA ARG A 548 4.68 -35.66 8.37
C ARG A 548 5.50 -36.24 9.54
N ARG A 549 5.17 -35.86 10.79
CA ARG A 549 4.78 -36.76 11.94
C ARG A 549 4.76 -36.05 13.32
N PRO A 550 3.97 -36.53 14.31
CA PRO A 550 3.78 -35.90 15.62
C PRO A 550 4.96 -36.08 16.59
N PHE A 551 5.03 -35.18 17.60
CA PHE A 551 6.03 -35.02 18.68
C PHE A 551 6.54 -36.31 19.36
N ALA A 552 5.73 -37.37 19.41
CA ALA A 552 6.16 -38.70 19.87
C ALA A 552 7.32 -39.29 19.02
N SER A 553 7.46 -38.85 17.76
CA SER A 553 8.58 -39.21 16.88
C SER A 553 9.91 -38.55 17.27
N CYS A 554 9.92 -37.38 17.92
CA CYS A 554 11.17 -36.70 18.29
C CYS A 554 11.79 -37.33 19.54
N VAL A 555 10.96 -37.64 20.55
CA VAL A 555 11.41 -38.40 21.74
C VAL A 555 11.77 -39.84 21.35
N ALA A 556 11.05 -40.46 20.41
CA ALA A 556 11.42 -41.78 19.87
C ALA A 556 12.69 -41.73 19.01
N LYS A 557 12.97 -40.63 18.28
CA LYS A 557 14.24 -40.42 17.57
C LYS A 557 15.40 -40.20 18.52
N PHE A 558 15.20 -39.46 19.63
CA PHE A 558 16.18 -39.28 20.70
C PHE A 558 16.53 -40.61 21.37
N ALA A 559 15.52 -41.44 21.69
CA ALA A 559 15.72 -42.80 22.22
C ALA A 559 16.36 -43.76 21.20
N VAL A 560 15.98 -43.67 19.92
CA VAL A 560 16.60 -44.46 18.83
C VAL A 560 18.02 -44.01 18.55
N GLN A 561 18.37 -42.72 18.66
CA GLN A 561 19.74 -42.24 18.47
C GLN A 561 20.67 -42.58 19.63
N LEU A 562 20.15 -42.63 20.86
CA LEU A 562 20.88 -43.19 22.01
C LEU A 562 21.26 -44.66 21.79
N GLU A 563 20.47 -45.43 21.02
CA GLU A 563 20.82 -46.81 20.62
C GLU A 563 21.55 -46.93 19.26
N VAL A 564 21.36 -45.99 18.31
CA VAL A 564 21.75 -46.18 16.90
C VAL A 564 22.81 -45.18 16.40
N GLY A 565 23.08 -44.05 17.07
CA GLY A 565 23.91 -42.94 16.55
C GLY A 565 25.16 -43.35 15.75
N GLU A 566 25.27 -42.88 14.50
CA GLU A 566 26.35 -43.24 13.56
C GLU A 566 27.75 -42.77 14.01
N GLY A 567 27.84 -41.88 15.01
CA GLY A 567 29.11 -41.35 15.53
C GLY A 567 29.71 -42.09 16.73
N LEU A 568 29.01 -43.06 17.34
CA LEU A 568 29.48 -43.79 18.52
C LEU A 568 29.99 -45.19 18.13
N ARG A 569 31.17 -45.60 18.63
CA ARG A 569 31.64 -46.98 18.46
C ARG A 569 30.76 -47.92 19.31
N GLN A 570 30.51 -49.14 18.81
CA GLN A 570 29.65 -50.15 19.47
C GLN A 570 29.99 -50.41 20.96
N ARG A 571 31.25 -50.23 21.37
CA ARG A 571 31.69 -50.33 22.78
C ARG A 571 31.17 -49.18 23.65
N GLU A 572 31.19 -47.96 23.12
CA GLU A 572 30.70 -46.75 23.81
C GLU A 572 29.18 -46.79 23.97
N LYS A 573 28.46 -47.32 22.96
CA LYS A 573 27.01 -47.58 23.01
C LYS A 573 26.60 -48.56 24.12
N ARG A 574 27.44 -49.57 24.43
CA ARG A 574 27.20 -50.55 25.50
C ARG A 574 27.43 -49.98 26.90
N ALA A 575 28.27 -48.96 27.04
CA ALA A 575 28.62 -48.37 28.34
C ALA A 575 27.53 -47.42 28.87
N VAL A 576 26.86 -46.66 27.98
CA VAL A 576 25.86 -45.64 28.34
C VAL A 576 24.44 -46.22 28.51
N LYS A 577 24.17 -47.35 27.84
CA LYS A 577 22.87 -48.02 27.80
C LYS A 577 22.27 -48.40 29.17
N PRO A 578 23.01 -48.94 30.14
CA PRO A 578 22.46 -49.33 31.44
C PRO A 578 22.02 -48.12 32.28
N GLU A 579 22.79 -47.03 32.25
CA GLU A 579 22.56 -45.84 33.08
C GLU A 579 21.30 -45.07 32.62
N ILE A 580 21.09 -44.96 31.31
CA ILE A 580 19.87 -44.37 30.73
C ILE A 580 18.65 -45.24 31.02
N LEU A 581 18.76 -46.57 30.89
CA LEU A 581 17.66 -47.49 31.17
C LEU A 581 17.28 -47.51 32.65
N VAL A 582 18.25 -47.33 33.55
CA VAL A 582 18.02 -47.21 35.00
C VAL A 582 17.30 -45.90 35.31
N ARG A 583 17.79 -44.74 34.83
CA ARG A 583 17.12 -43.44 35.08
C ARG A 583 15.71 -43.34 34.45
N VAL A 584 15.49 -43.96 33.30
CA VAL A 584 14.15 -44.07 32.69
C VAL A 584 13.23 -45.01 33.49
N ARG A 585 13.76 -46.09 34.08
CA ARG A 585 13.01 -46.99 34.98
C ARG A 585 12.66 -46.33 36.32
N GLU A 586 13.61 -45.61 36.92
CA GLU A 586 13.40 -44.88 38.17
C GLU A 586 12.36 -43.76 37.99
N ALA A 587 12.35 -43.10 36.82
CA ALA A 587 11.32 -42.14 36.45
C ALA A 587 9.92 -42.75 36.22
N SER A 588 9.80 -44.07 36.07
CA SER A 588 8.53 -44.77 35.79
C SER A 588 7.99 -45.61 36.95
N LEU A 589 8.65 -45.62 38.11
CA LEU A 589 8.30 -46.47 39.27
C LEU A 589 7.50 -45.76 40.38
N PHE A 590 7.08 -44.49 40.21
CA PHE A 590 6.07 -43.87 41.09
C PHE A 590 4.69 -43.95 40.46
N ASP A 591 3.74 -44.48 41.23
CA ASP A 591 2.54 -45.23 40.86
C ASP A 591 1.49 -44.60 39.91
N ALA A 592 0.86 -45.54 39.18
CA ALA A 592 -0.55 -45.67 38.83
C ALA A 592 -1.31 -44.51 38.16
N GLU A 593 -0.91 -44.18 36.93
CA GLU A 593 -1.80 -44.08 35.75
C GLU A 593 -0.93 -43.74 34.55
N VAL A 594 -0.37 -44.75 33.89
CA VAL A 594 0.46 -44.55 32.70
C VAL A 594 -0.45 -44.21 31.51
N PRO A 595 -0.38 -43.00 30.92
CA PRO A 595 -1.24 -42.64 29.80
C PRO A 595 -0.88 -43.46 28.53
N PRO A 596 -1.83 -43.67 27.59
CA PRO A 596 -1.68 -44.55 26.42
C PRO A 596 -0.44 -44.30 25.52
N LEU A 597 0.18 -43.12 25.64
CA LEU A 597 1.40 -42.77 24.90
C LEU A 597 2.67 -43.46 25.41
N LEU A 598 2.83 -43.67 26.73
CA LEU A 598 4.01 -44.35 27.30
C LEU A 598 3.98 -45.87 26.98
N LEU A 599 2.78 -46.47 26.94
CA LEU A 599 2.55 -47.83 26.44
C LEU A 599 2.87 -47.96 24.93
N LYS A 600 2.57 -46.94 24.11
CA LYS A 600 3.02 -46.88 22.71
C LYS A 600 4.54 -46.73 22.59
N PHE A 601 5.17 -45.96 23.48
CA PHE A 601 6.61 -45.75 23.52
C PHE A 601 7.37 -47.05 23.86
N CYS A 602 6.96 -47.76 24.91
CA CYS A 602 7.55 -49.06 25.28
C CYS A 602 7.16 -50.20 24.32
N GLY A 603 5.95 -50.18 23.74
CA GLY A 603 5.46 -51.20 22.80
C GLY A 603 6.20 -51.20 21.46
N VAL A 604 6.55 -50.02 20.93
CA VAL A 604 7.35 -49.88 19.69
C VAL A 604 8.80 -50.33 19.91
N LEU A 605 9.37 -50.08 21.10
CA LEU A 605 10.68 -50.59 21.53
C LEU A 605 10.69 -52.13 21.63
N ARG A 606 9.65 -52.74 22.24
CA ARG A 606 9.55 -54.21 22.38
C ARG A 606 9.41 -54.91 21.02
N HIS A 607 8.64 -54.35 20.09
CA HIS A 607 8.40 -54.97 18.78
C HIS A 607 9.61 -54.90 17.83
N ARG A 608 10.52 -53.93 18.02
CA ARG A 608 11.78 -53.81 17.24
C ARG A 608 12.97 -54.55 17.88
N LEU A 609 12.96 -54.76 19.21
CA LEU A 609 14.00 -55.52 19.92
C LEU A 609 13.88 -57.04 19.72
N PHE A 610 12.67 -57.59 19.53
CA PHE A 610 12.46 -59.03 19.35
C PHE A 610 12.45 -59.51 17.88
N SER A 611 12.45 -58.61 16.89
CA SER A 611 12.54 -58.99 15.47
C SER A 611 13.98 -59.07 14.93
N ALA A 612 14.98 -58.68 15.71
CA ALA A 612 16.39 -58.64 15.28
C ALA A 612 17.23 -59.82 15.82
N ASN A 613 16.60 -60.86 16.37
CA ASN A 613 17.29 -62.03 16.93
C ASN A 613 16.79 -63.36 16.34
N LYS A 614 16.48 -63.39 15.04
CA LYS A 614 16.08 -64.63 14.36
C LYS A 614 16.79 -64.86 13.02
N THR A 615 18.11 -64.74 13.01
CA THR A 615 18.99 -65.43 12.04
C THR A 615 20.44 -65.33 12.51
N GLU A 616 20.89 -66.30 13.32
CA GLU A 616 22.04 -67.15 12.96
C GLU A 616 22.24 -68.29 13.97
N ASN A 617 22.38 -69.49 13.40
CA ASN A 617 22.94 -70.74 13.95
C ASN A 617 22.13 -71.59 14.95
N ILE A 618 21.32 -72.49 14.39
CA ILE A 618 21.37 -73.91 14.78
C ILE A 618 21.51 -74.75 13.50
N LYS A 619 22.71 -75.29 13.27
CA LYS A 619 22.92 -76.46 12.42
C LYS A 619 22.52 -77.72 13.21
N THR A 620 21.54 -78.43 12.68
CA THR A 620 21.39 -79.91 12.63
C THR A 620 22.00 -80.79 13.73
N SER A 621 21.13 -81.44 14.51
CA SER A 621 21.07 -82.90 14.76
C SER A 621 19.73 -83.17 15.48
N THR A 622 18.78 -83.96 14.98
CA THR A 622 18.75 -85.43 14.97
C THR A 622 17.55 -85.92 14.12
N LEU A 623 17.70 -87.06 13.43
CA LEU A 623 16.71 -87.90 12.69
C LEU A 623 16.13 -87.26 11.41
N GLN A 624 16.31 -87.79 10.19
CA GLN A 624 16.67 -89.13 9.70
C GLN A 624 17.45 -89.00 8.40
#